data_AF-C5CFM0-F1
#
_entry.id   AF-C5CFM0-F1
#
_cell.length_a   1.000
_cell.length_b   1.000
_cell.length_c   1.000
_cell.angle_alpha   90.00
_cell.angle_beta   90.00
_cell.angle_gamma   90.00
#
_symmetry.space_group_name_H-M   'P 1'
#
loop_
_entity.id
_entity.type
_entity.pdbx_description
1 polymer ?
#
loop_
_entity_poly.entity_id
_entity_poly.type
_entity_poly.pdbx_seq_one_letter_code
_entity_poly.pdbx_strand_id
1 'polypeptide(L)'
;MDQFFALGSTHLVNLISYGVVALLAVMTLVTFFVTSDKRLRITSYILGATTFFMIWLLIVNPSGAGVKVGDGKLEVNISRVTKIVVNREDVVSARILDWKEVDEYKPVLRTFGTSAGDYRIGSFKLKNGKKAKIVAVGTRVLLLELKNEDYILLLAPKDFDDFIRVVNESFIEIPL
;
A
#
# COMPACT_ATOMS: atom_id res chain seq x y z
N MET A 1 14.70 18.69 1.53
CA MET A 1 13.64 18.66 0.49
C MET A 1 12.82 17.39 0.72
N ASP A 2 11.49 17.46 0.71
CA ASP A 2 10.66 16.27 0.89
C ASP A 2 10.56 15.46 -0.42
N GLN A 3 10.93 14.19 -0.41
CA GLN A 3 10.83 13.29 -1.58
C GLN A 3 9.80 12.17 -1.34
N PHE A 4 8.90 11.96 -2.31
CA PHE A 4 7.88 10.92 -2.23
C PHE A 4 8.24 9.71 -3.11
N PHE A 5 8.24 8.53 -2.49
CA PHE A 5 8.47 7.24 -3.12
C PHE A 5 7.15 6.47 -3.16
N ALA A 6 6.58 6.36 -4.36
CA ALA A 6 5.34 5.62 -4.55
C ALA A 6 5.54 4.12 -4.28
N LEU A 7 4.53 3.47 -3.70
CA LEU A 7 4.56 2.02 -3.50
C LEU A 7 4.64 1.26 -4.84
N GLY A 8 4.04 1.82 -5.89
CA GLY A 8 3.87 1.13 -7.17
C GLY A 8 2.73 0.11 -7.11
N SER A 9 2.66 -0.76 -8.12
CA SER A 9 1.68 -1.85 -8.18
C SER A 9 2.26 -3.06 -8.90
N THR A 10 1.66 -4.23 -8.67
CA THR A 10 1.99 -5.45 -9.41
C THR A 10 1.02 -5.63 -10.56
N HIS A 11 1.44 -6.38 -11.59
CA HIS A 11 0.56 -6.74 -12.71
C HIS A 11 -0.73 -7.42 -12.21
N LEU A 12 -0.62 -8.27 -11.20
CA LEU A 12 -1.76 -8.96 -10.59
C LEU A 12 -2.77 -7.98 -9.96
N VAL A 13 -2.30 -7.00 -9.18
CA VAL A 13 -3.16 -5.98 -8.57
C VAL A 13 -3.84 -5.15 -9.67
N ASN A 14 -3.10 -4.72 -10.68
CA ASN A 14 -3.65 -3.94 -11.79
C ASN A 14 -4.72 -4.75 -12.55
N LEU A 15 -4.43 -6.01 -12.89
CA LEU A 15 -5.36 -6.89 -13.61
C LEU A 15 -6.69 -7.06 -12.85
N ILE A 16 -6.63 -7.29 -11.53
CA ILE A 16 -7.81 -7.43 -10.69
C ILE A 16 -8.59 -6.10 -10.63
N SER A 17 -7.90 -4.99 -10.33
CA SER A 17 -8.55 -3.67 -10.19
C SER A 17 -9.22 -3.23 -11.49
N TYR A 18 -8.50 -3.27 -12.61
CA TYR A 18 -9.06 -2.86 -13.90
C TYR A 18 -10.09 -3.85 -14.43
N GLY A 19 -9.92 -5.16 -14.17
CA GLY A 19 -10.89 -6.19 -14.57
C GLY A 19 -12.25 -6.01 -13.90
N VAL A 20 -12.27 -5.77 -12.58
CA VAL A 20 -13.53 -5.50 -11.83
C VAL A 20 -14.21 -4.23 -12.35
N VAL A 21 -13.45 -3.15 -12.52
CA VAL A 21 -14.00 -1.87 -13.02
C VAL A 21 -14.55 -2.02 -14.45
N ALA A 22 -13.82 -2.70 -15.34
CA ALA A 22 -14.25 -2.91 -16.72
C ALA A 22 -15.56 -3.72 -16.79
N LEU A 23 -15.67 -4.79 -15.98
CA LEU A 23 -16.88 -5.61 -15.93
C LEU A 23 -18.09 -4.80 -15.44
N LEU A 24 -17.95 -4.01 -14.38
CA LEU A 24 -19.02 -3.14 -13.88
C LEU A 24 -19.42 -2.04 -14.89
N ALA A 25 -18.43 -1.47 -15.59
CA ALA A 25 -18.69 -0.49 -16.63
C ALA A 25 -19.48 -1.10 -17.80
N VAL A 26 -19.10 -2.29 -18.27
CA VAL A 26 -19.83 -3.01 -19.32
C VAL A 26 -21.26 -3.33 -18.87
N MET A 27 -21.46 -3.84 -17.66
CA MET A 27 -22.81 -4.10 -17.12
C MET A 27 -23.65 -2.82 -17.06
N THR A 28 -23.04 -1.69 -16.68
CA THR A 28 -23.72 -0.39 -16.62
C THR A 28 -24.16 0.04 -18.01
N LEU A 29 -23.27 -0.06 -19.00
CA LEU A 29 -23.56 0.29 -20.39
C LEU A 29 -24.65 -0.61 -20.99
N VAL A 30 -24.54 -1.93 -20.83
CA VAL A 30 -25.53 -2.88 -21.35
C VAL A 30 -26.91 -2.57 -20.76
N THR A 31 -27.01 -2.37 -19.45
CA THR A 31 -28.29 -2.06 -18.80
C THR A 31 -28.85 -0.73 -19.32
N PHE A 32 -28.00 0.28 -19.48
CA PHE A 32 -28.41 1.61 -19.94
C PHE A 32 -28.93 1.62 -21.38
N PHE A 33 -28.28 0.89 -22.30
CA PHE A 33 -28.62 0.90 -23.72
C PHE A 33 -29.70 -0.11 -24.13
N VAL A 34 -29.79 -1.26 -23.45
CA VAL A 34 -30.70 -2.33 -23.87
C VAL A 34 -32.14 -2.11 -23.38
N THR A 35 -32.35 -1.25 -22.39
CA THR A 35 -33.62 -1.26 -21.65
C THR A 35 -34.38 0.07 -21.71
N SER A 36 -35.62 0.03 -22.22
CA SER A 36 -36.56 1.17 -22.23
C SER A 36 -37.42 1.28 -20.96
N ASP A 37 -37.26 0.35 -20.02
CA ASP A 37 -38.03 0.32 -18.77
C ASP A 37 -37.50 1.37 -17.76
N LYS A 38 -38.40 2.14 -17.15
CA LYS A 38 -38.09 3.11 -16.09
C LYS A 38 -37.42 2.46 -14.89
N ARG A 39 -37.74 1.20 -14.54
CA ARG A 39 -37.08 0.47 -13.43
C ARG A 39 -35.61 0.19 -13.73
N LEU A 40 -35.28 -0.18 -14.97
CA LEU A 40 -33.92 -0.52 -15.38
C LEU A 40 -33.02 0.72 -15.51
N ARG A 41 -33.62 1.90 -15.71
CA ARG A 41 -32.91 3.19 -15.60
C ARG A 41 -32.43 3.48 -14.18
N ILE A 42 -33.25 3.22 -13.16
CA ILE A 42 -32.83 3.38 -11.76
C ILE A 42 -31.68 2.42 -11.44
N THR A 43 -31.78 1.15 -11.87
CA THR A 43 -30.71 0.17 -11.73
C THR A 43 -29.41 0.65 -12.38
N SER A 44 -29.48 1.26 -13.57
CA SER A 44 -28.31 1.79 -14.27
C SER A 44 -27.63 2.93 -13.49
N TYR A 45 -28.39 3.82 -12.85
CA TYR A 45 -27.81 4.87 -12.01
C TYR A 45 -27.11 4.31 -10.77
N ILE A 46 -27.71 3.32 -10.11
CA ILE A 46 -27.09 2.64 -8.96
C ILE A 46 -25.80 1.96 -9.41
N LEU A 47 -25.83 1.22 -10.52
CA LEU A 47 -24.65 0.53 -11.06
C LEU A 47 -23.54 1.52 -11.46
N GLY A 48 -23.91 2.64 -12.08
CA GLY A 48 -22.99 3.71 -12.42
C GLY A 48 -22.35 4.34 -11.19
N ALA A 49 -23.13 4.63 -10.14
CA ALA A 49 -22.61 5.13 -8.87
C ALA A 49 -21.68 4.12 -8.20
N THR A 50 -22.03 2.83 -8.19
CA THR A 50 -21.16 1.75 -7.70
C THR A 50 -19.87 1.65 -8.51
N THR A 51 -19.94 1.75 -9.85
CA THR A 51 -18.75 1.72 -10.71
C THR A 51 -17.82 2.90 -10.41
N PHE A 52 -18.36 4.11 -10.27
CA PHE A 52 -17.60 5.29 -9.90
C PHE A 52 -16.94 5.12 -8.52
N PHE A 53 -17.69 4.62 -7.54
CA PHE A 53 -17.17 4.30 -6.21
C PHE A 53 -16.03 3.26 -6.28
N MET A 54 -16.17 2.22 -7.11
CA MET A 54 -15.13 1.20 -7.29
C MET A 54 -13.88 1.75 -7.97
N ILE A 55 -14.00 2.65 -8.95
CA ILE A 55 -12.85 3.37 -9.54
C ILE A 55 -12.10 4.13 -8.45
N TRP A 56 -12.83 4.88 -7.63
CA TRP A 56 -12.23 5.63 -6.54
C TRP A 56 -11.53 4.71 -5.53
N LEU A 57 -12.17 3.60 -5.15
CA LEU A 57 -11.66 2.66 -4.16
C LEU A 57 -10.47 1.84 -4.64
N LEU A 58 -10.48 1.34 -5.88
CA LEU A 58 -9.49 0.38 -6.39
C LEU A 58 -8.33 1.03 -7.15
N ILE A 59 -8.49 2.26 -7.64
CA ILE A 59 -7.48 2.94 -8.47
C ILE A 59 -7.01 4.22 -7.77
N VAL A 60 -7.93 5.12 -7.43
CA VAL A 60 -7.56 6.44 -6.89
C VAL A 60 -7.01 6.34 -5.47
N ASN A 61 -7.65 5.59 -4.59
CA ASN A 61 -7.22 5.48 -3.19
C ASN A 61 -5.83 4.82 -3.05
N PRO A 62 -5.54 3.67 -3.68
CA PRO A 62 -4.22 3.03 -3.58
C PRO A 62 -3.09 3.86 -4.21
N SER A 63 -3.38 4.74 -5.18
CA SER A 63 -2.36 5.60 -5.81
C SER A 63 -1.63 6.54 -4.84
N GLY A 64 -2.20 6.81 -3.66
CA GLY A 64 -1.55 7.61 -2.62
C GLY A 64 -0.61 6.83 -1.70
N ALA A 65 -0.51 5.51 -1.86
CA ALA A 65 0.36 4.67 -1.04
C ALA A 65 1.83 4.87 -1.38
N GLY A 66 2.67 4.96 -0.36
CA GLY A 66 4.09 5.18 -0.52
C GLY A 66 4.73 5.74 0.74
N VAL A 67 5.95 6.24 0.61
CA VAL A 67 6.72 6.80 1.71
C VAL A 67 7.24 8.16 1.30
N LYS A 68 7.00 9.18 2.13
CA LYS A 68 7.57 10.51 1.96
C LYS A 68 8.72 10.69 2.95
N VAL A 69 9.92 10.92 2.45
CA VAL A 69 11.12 11.16 3.25
C VAL A 69 11.37 12.66 3.28
N GLY A 70 11.53 13.22 4.48
CA GLY A 70 11.92 14.61 4.69
C GLY A 70 13.02 14.72 5.73
N ASP A 71 13.44 15.94 6.05
CA ASP A 71 14.52 16.17 7.02
C ASP A 71 14.11 15.72 8.43
N GLY A 72 14.64 14.58 8.88
CA GLY A 72 14.37 14.00 10.19
C GLY A 72 12.96 13.42 10.39
N LYS A 73 12.14 13.35 9.34
CA LYS A 73 10.78 12.81 9.38
C LYS A 73 10.50 11.85 8.21
N LEU A 74 9.69 10.84 8.46
CA LEU A 74 9.26 9.87 7.48
C LEU A 74 7.75 9.69 7.56
N GLU A 75 7.02 10.03 6.49
CA GLU A 75 5.57 9.84 6.41
C GLU A 75 5.28 8.57 5.60
N VAL A 76 4.78 7.53 6.26
CA VAL A 76 4.32 6.29 5.63
C VAL A 76 2.85 6.44 5.28
N ASN A 77 2.55 6.54 3.98
CA ASN A 77 1.19 6.58 3.47
C ASN A 77 0.72 5.16 3.15
N ILE A 78 -0.20 4.64 3.95
CA ILE A 78 -0.90 3.36 3.68
C ILE A 78 -1.99 3.58 2.62
N SER A 79 -2.58 4.77 2.59
CA SER A 79 -3.60 5.13 1.62
C SER A 79 -3.65 6.65 1.49
N ARG A 80 -4.52 7.18 0.62
CA ARG A 80 -4.76 8.63 0.57
C ARG A 80 -5.27 9.20 1.90
N VAL A 81 -5.92 8.37 2.73
CA VAL A 81 -6.58 8.81 3.97
C VAL A 81 -5.76 8.45 5.21
N THR A 82 -5.01 7.36 5.17
CA THR A 82 -4.29 6.81 6.34
C THR A 82 -2.80 7.02 6.19
N LYS A 83 -2.21 7.76 7.13
CA LYS A 83 -0.80 8.08 7.18
C LYS A 83 -0.22 7.80 8.57
N ILE A 84 1.06 7.49 8.62
CA ILE A 84 1.83 7.33 9.85
C ILE A 84 3.04 8.24 9.72
N VAL A 85 3.24 9.11 10.70
CA VAL A 85 4.41 9.99 10.75
C VAL A 85 5.38 9.39 11.74
N VAL A 86 6.63 9.26 11.33
CA VAL A 86 7.73 8.73 12.14
C VAL A 86 8.80 9.81 12.23
N ASN A 87 9.12 10.26 13.44
CA ASN A 87 10.27 11.14 13.65
C ASN A 87 11.53 10.30 13.84
N ARG A 88 12.69 10.85 13.48
CA ARG A 88 13.98 10.18 13.64
C ARG A 88 14.22 9.72 15.08
N GLU A 89 13.83 10.55 16.04
CA GLU A 89 13.99 10.28 17.49
C GLU A 89 13.17 9.09 18.00
N ASP A 90 12.10 8.72 17.29
CA ASP A 90 11.23 7.60 17.62
C ASP A 90 11.79 6.27 17.09
N VAL A 91 12.81 6.29 16.24
CA VAL A 91 13.40 5.07 15.68
C VAL A 91 14.37 4.44 16.68
N VAL A 92 14.13 3.18 17.04
CA VAL A 92 15.01 2.35 17.88
C VAL A 92 16.08 1.69 17.03
N SER A 93 15.66 1.08 15.92
CA SER A 93 16.56 0.39 15.00
C SER A 93 16.04 0.49 13.57
N ALA A 94 16.97 0.58 12.62
CA ALA A 94 16.70 0.56 11.19
C ALA A 94 17.62 -0.47 10.54
N ARG A 95 17.06 -1.40 9.75
CA ARG A 95 17.85 -2.41 9.04
C ARG A 95 17.17 -2.85 7.76
N ILE A 96 17.95 -3.23 6.76
CA ILE A 96 17.44 -3.85 5.55
C ILE A 96 17.38 -5.35 5.77
N LEU A 97 16.31 -5.99 5.32
CA LEU A 97 16.18 -7.44 5.34
C LEU A 97 15.52 -7.93 4.07
N ASP A 98 15.82 -9.17 3.68
CA ASP A 98 15.09 -9.90 2.64
C ASP A 98 14.36 -11.09 3.28
N TRP A 99 13.04 -11.18 3.09
CA TRP A 99 12.24 -12.32 3.58
C TRP A 99 12.64 -13.67 2.98
N LYS A 100 13.43 -13.70 1.91
CA LYS A 100 14.00 -14.92 1.36
C LYS A 100 15.16 -15.45 2.20
N GLU A 101 15.88 -14.57 2.87
CA GLU A 101 17.05 -14.90 3.69
C GLU A 101 16.68 -14.99 5.17
N VAL A 102 15.89 -14.03 5.66
CA VAL A 102 15.47 -13.93 7.06
C VAL A 102 13.95 -14.11 7.13
N ASP A 103 13.53 -15.34 7.39
CA ASP A 103 12.11 -15.69 7.39
C ASP A 103 11.35 -15.25 8.66
N GLU A 104 12.07 -14.85 9.71
CA GLU A 104 11.52 -14.42 11.00
C GLU A 104 10.53 -13.24 10.83
N TYR A 105 10.89 -12.30 9.95
CA TYR A 105 10.11 -11.09 9.68
C TYR A 105 9.16 -11.26 8.49
N LYS A 106 9.00 -12.48 7.97
CA LYS A 106 8.10 -12.75 6.86
C LYS A 106 6.64 -12.58 7.32
N PRO A 107 5.79 -11.86 6.54
CA PRO A 107 4.38 -11.75 6.86
C PRO A 107 3.68 -13.10 6.70
N VAL A 108 3.00 -13.57 7.75
CA VAL A 108 2.30 -14.88 7.74
C VAL A 108 0.78 -14.73 7.74
N LEU A 109 0.24 -13.66 8.33
CA LEU A 109 -1.19 -13.42 8.40
C LEU A 109 -1.50 -11.95 8.17
N ARG A 110 -2.35 -11.65 7.18
CA ARG A 110 -2.89 -10.31 6.97
C ARG A 110 -4.05 -10.08 7.94
N THR A 111 -3.95 -9.08 8.81
CA THR A 111 -5.03 -8.71 9.73
C THR A 111 -5.88 -7.58 9.17
N PHE A 112 -5.28 -6.65 8.42
CA PHE A 112 -5.99 -5.57 7.75
C PHE A 112 -5.25 -5.10 6.49
N GLY A 113 -5.97 -4.64 5.47
CA GLY A 113 -5.40 -4.09 4.25
C GLY A 113 -5.39 -5.06 3.06
N THR A 114 -4.50 -4.82 2.10
CA THR A 114 -4.48 -5.53 0.81
C THR A 114 -3.18 -6.29 0.62
N SER A 115 -3.28 -7.49 0.04
CA SER A 115 -2.12 -8.30 -0.34
C SER A 115 -2.45 -9.14 -1.55
N ALA A 116 -1.57 -9.11 -2.55
CA ALA A 116 -1.67 -9.90 -3.77
C ALA A 116 -0.27 -10.10 -4.37
N GLY A 117 0.21 -11.35 -4.39
CA GLY A 117 1.58 -11.67 -4.79
C GLY A 117 2.60 -10.94 -3.91
N ASP A 118 3.46 -10.14 -4.54
CA ASP A 118 4.51 -9.37 -3.86
C ASP A 118 4.03 -8.03 -3.28
N TYR A 119 2.81 -7.60 -3.61
CA TYR A 119 2.22 -6.37 -3.09
C TYR A 119 1.62 -6.60 -1.70
N ARG A 120 2.04 -5.81 -0.71
CA ARG A 120 1.55 -5.87 0.67
C ARG A 120 1.38 -4.48 1.25
N ILE A 121 0.16 -4.18 1.68
CA ILE A 121 -0.18 -2.90 2.30
C ILE A 121 -1.15 -3.09 3.47
N GLY A 122 -0.84 -2.52 4.64
CA GLY A 122 -1.69 -2.59 5.84
C GLY A 122 -1.05 -3.34 7.01
N SER A 123 -1.87 -3.97 7.84
CA SER A 123 -1.45 -4.62 9.08
C SER A 123 -1.32 -6.14 8.92
N PHE A 124 -0.23 -6.68 9.43
CA PHE A 124 0.14 -8.08 9.33
C PHE A 124 0.69 -8.61 10.66
N LYS A 125 0.54 -9.91 10.87
CA LYS A 125 1.31 -10.67 11.86
C LYS A 125 2.48 -11.34 11.14
N LEU A 126 3.67 -11.23 11.73
CA LEU A 126 4.90 -11.81 11.21
C LEU A 126 5.14 -13.21 11.80
N LYS A 127 6.10 -13.95 11.24
CA LYS A 127 6.42 -15.32 11.66
C LYS A 127 6.88 -15.39 13.13
N ASN A 128 7.66 -14.41 13.61
CA ASN A 128 8.00 -14.28 15.04
C ASN A 128 6.84 -13.81 15.95
N GLY A 129 5.63 -13.66 15.41
CA GLY A 129 4.46 -13.25 16.17
C GLY A 129 4.33 -11.75 16.39
N LYS A 130 5.33 -10.94 16.04
CA LYS A 130 5.24 -9.47 16.08
C LYS A 130 4.19 -8.95 15.10
N LYS A 131 3.60 -7.78 15.41
CA LYS A 131 2.74 -7.05 14.48
C LYS A 131 3.61 -6.17 13.57
N ALA A 132 3.19 -6.01 12.33
CA ALA A 132 3.83 -5.11 11.40
C ALA A 132 2.81 -4.30 10.61
N LYS A 133 3.14 -3.04 10.36
CA LYS A 133 2.49 -2.24 9.33
C LYS A 133 3.41 -2.23 8.11
N ILE A 134 2.89 -2.72 7.00
CA ILE A 134 3.66 -2.99 5.79
C ILE A 134 3.18 -2.04 4.69
N VAL A 135 4.14 -1.45 3.98
CA VAL A 135 3.95 -0.70 2.72
C VAL A 135 5.08 -1.15 1.80
N ALA A 136 4.91 -2.29 1.16
CA ALA A 136 5.99 -2.98 0.45
C ALA A 136 5.55 -3.66 -0.86
N VAL A 137 6.41 -3.57 -1.88
CA VAL A 137 6.41 -4.43 -3.06
C VAL A 137 7.72 -5.21 -3.10
N GLY A 138 7.64 -6.53 -3.08
CA GLY A 138 8.81 -7.43 -3.09
C GLY A 138 9.10 -8.05 -1.72
N THR A 139 10.32 -8.57 -1.57
CA THR A 139 10.79 -9.27 -0.34
C THR A 139 11.87 -8.53 0.43
N ARG A 140 12.63 -7.66 -0.25
CA ARG A 140 13.64 -6.79 0.34
C ARG A 140 12.96 -5.54 0.90
N VAL A 141 13.04 -5.33 2.21
CA VAL A 141 12.34 -4.26 2.91
C VAL A 141 13.25 -3.55 3.91
N LEU A 142 12.98 -2.27 4.14
CA LEU A 142 13.48 -1.53 5.30
C LEU A 142 12.59 -1.84 6.49
N LEU A 143 13.19 -2.40 7.55
CA LEU A 143 12.56 -2.59 8.84
C LEU A 143 12.91 -1.43 9.75
N LEU A 144 11.88 -0.80 10.32
CA LEU A 144 12.01 0.19 11.39
C LEU A 144 11.31 -0.31 12.65
N GLU A 145 12.04 -0.37 13.76
CA GLU A 145 11.47 -0.55 15.09
C GLU A 145 11.28 0.83 15.72
N LEU A 146 10.07 1.11 16.22
CA LEU A 146 9.70 2.39 16.80
C LEU A 146 9.59 2.30 18.32
N LYS A 147 9.92 3.40 19.00
CA LYS A 147 9.70 3.57 20.43
C LYS A 147 8.20 3.63 20.70
N ASN A 148 7.77 3.01 21.79
CA ASN A 148 6.39 3.07 22.30
C ASN A 148 5.30 2.53 21.36
N GLU A 149 5.66 1.78 20.32
CA GLU A 149 4.70 1.16 19.39
C GLU A 149 4.74 -0.37 19.51
N ASP A 150 3.57 -1.01 19.38
CA ASP A 150 3.43 -2.47 19.46
C ASP A 150 3.64 -3.19 18.12
N TYR A 151 4.04 -2.43 17.10
CA TYR A 151 4.27 -2.90 15.73
C TYR A 151 5.60 -2.38 15.19
N ILE A 152 6.13 -3.10 14.20
CA ILE A 152 7.26 -2.63 13.40
C ILE A 152 6.78 -2.13 12.03
N LEU A 153 7.56 -1.27 11.38
CA LEU A 153 7.30 -0.85 10.00
C LEU A 153 8.17 -1.64 9.03
N LEU A 154 7.56 -2.13 7.94
CA LEU A 154 8.26 -2.76 6.82
C LEU A 154 7.95 -1.99 5.54
N LEU A 155 8.96 -1.34 4.97
CA LEU A 155 8.81 -0.41 3.86
C LEU A 155 9.61 -0.90 2.65
N ALA A 156 8.96 -1.00 1.50
CA ALA A 156 9.62 -1.21 0.22
C ALA A 156 8.84 -0.53 -0.91
N PRO A 157 9.04 0.78 -1.13
CA PRO A 157 8.50 1.44 -2.30
C PRO A 157 9.14 0.90 -3.59
N LYS A 158 8.55 1.25 -4.75
CA LYS A 158 8.96 0.75 -6.06
C LYS A 158 10.46 0.96 -6.34
N ASP A 159 10.97 2.16 -6.08
CA ASP A 159 12.36 2.54 -6.33
C ASP A 159 13.18 2.37 -5.05
N PHE A 160 13.31 1.12 -4.59
CA PHE A 160 13.82 0.79 -3.25
C PHE A 160 15.25 1.29 -2.98
N ASP A 161 16.19 1.11 -3.91
CA ASP A 161 17.58 1.51 -3.70
C ASP A 161 17.72 3.05 -3.59
N ASP A 162 16.98 3.80 -4.42
CA ASP A 162 16.91 5.25 -4.32
C ASP A 162 16.26 5.70 -3.01
N PHE A 163 15.22 5.00 -2.57
CA PHE A 163 14.58 5.23 -1.27
C PHE A 163 15.57 5.05 -0.11
N ILE A 164 16.32 3.95 -0.09
CA ILE A 164 17.34 3.70 0.94
C ILE A 164 18.42 4.78 0.94
N ARG A 165 18.91 5.19 -0.24
CA ARG A 165 19.89 6.27 -0.36
C ARG A 165 19.39 7.55 0.32
N VAL A 166 18.17 7.97 0.01
CA VAL A 166 17.59 9.21 0.57
C VAL A 166 17.27 9.09 2.06
N VAL A 167 16.85 7.91 2.53
CA VAL A 167 16.68 7.65 3.97
C VAL A 167 18.01 7.79 4.72
N ASN A 168 19.10 7.23 4.18
CA ASN A 168 20.44 7.35 4.75
C ASN A 168 20.93 8.79 4.82
N GLU A 169 20.64 9.60 3.79
CA GLU A 169 21.08 10.99 3.70
C GLU A 169 20.26 11.94 4.59
N SER A 170 18.94 11.77 4.67
CA SER A 170 18.02 12.79 5.23
C SER A 170 17.26 12.36 6.48
N PHE A 171 17.24 11.07 6.82
CA PHE A 171 16.44 10.56 7.94
C PHE A 171 17.29 9.85 9.00
N ILE A 172 17.85 8.69 8.69
CA ILE A 172 18.64 7.88 9.63
C ILE A 172 19.68 7.05 8.87
N GLU A 173 20.87 6.93 9.44
CA GLU A 173 21.90 6.03 8.93
C GLU A 173 21.49 4.57 9.16
N ILE A 174 21.44 3.81 8.08
CA ILE A 174 21.14 2.38 8.09
C ILE A 174 22.47 1.63 7.95
N PRO A 175 22.85 0.80 8.93
CA PRO A 175 24.01 -0.07 8.79
C PRO A 175 23.77 -1.04 7.64
N LEU A 176 24.68 -1.01 6.66
CA LEU A 176 24.69 -1.88 5.47
C LEU A 176 25.16 -3.29 5.81
#